data_AF-A0A3C0RX39-F1
#
_entry.id   AF-A0A3C0RX39-F1
#
_cell.length_a   1.000
_cell.length_b   1.000
_cell.length_c   1.000
_cell.angle_alpha   90.00
_cell.angle_beta   90.00
_cell.angle_gamma   90.00
#
_symmetry.space_group_name_H-M   'P 1'
#
loop_
_entity.id
_entity.type
_entity.pdbx_description
1 polymer ?
#
loop_
_entity_poly.entity_id
_entity_poly.type
_entity_poly.pdbx_seq_one_letter_code
_entity_poly.pdbx_strand_id
1 'polypeptide(L)'
;ATALMPPLCTAGYGLAIGNFSFFAGALFLYIINCVFICISTFVIVKYLRYPKTHYIDQQREKRITQSITIITIILVLPSVYFAYNLLQEKKYTNKVNQFVQQELSNKGYTVIYEKLEMNGNPKKLELAFLSKKFSKKEVESLQHSMETFGITNTTLVIHQDSLDLKSSILSEIDKRTAAVSEKDLTIRALNNELTKYQLANPQLDRDILVLFPELSSYSIGIQQHYSKKDSLANLVAFIYSTKTPLPQSQQEKLQQWLQNHFPKDSVEIIRK
;
A
#
# COMPACT_ATOMS: atom_id res chain seq x y z
N ALA A 1 18.61 -4.48 -10.15
CA ALA A 1 18.41 -5.86 -9.66
C ALA A 1 17.36 -5.95 -8.54
N THR A 2 17.26 -4.96 -7.65
CA THR A 2 16.33 -4.96 -6.49
C THR A 2 14.84 -5.02 -6.83
N ALA A 3 14.40 -4.52 -7.99
CA ALA A 3 12.99 -4.59 -8.42
C ALA A 3 12.55 -5.95 -9.01
N LEU A 4 13.49 -6.88 -9.27
CA LEU A 4 13.23 -8.17 -9.91
C LEU A 4 13.08 -9.34 -8.93
N MET A 5 13.62 -9.21 -7.72
CA MET A 5 13.57 -10.24 -6.69
C MET A 5 12.14 -10.55 -6.22
N PRO A 6 11.29 -9.54 -5.93
CA PRO A 6 9.94 -9.82 -5.45
C PRO A 6 9.09 -10.62 -6.47
N PRO A 7 9.01 -10.25 -7.76
CA PRO A 7 8.16 -10.96 -8.73
C PRO A 7 8.54 -12.43 -8.95
N LEU A 8 9.84 -12.75 -8.96
CA LEU A 8 10.31 -14.13 -9.11
C LEU A 8 9.93 -14.99 -7.89
N CYS A 9 10.12 -14.45 -6.68
CA CYS A 9 9.75 -15.10 -5.43
C CYS A 9 8.22 -15.26 -5.32
N THR A 10 7.45 -14.25 -5.75
CA THR A 10 5.98 -14.30 -5.80
C THR A 10 5.48 -15.36 -6.79
N ALA A 11 6.13 -15.53 -7.93
CA ALA A 11 5.83 -16.62 -8.85
C ALA A 11 6.14 -17.98 -8.20
N GLY A 12 7.30 -18.14 -7.58
CA GLY A 12 7.65 -19.37 -6.84
C GLY A 12 6.63 -19.72 -5.75
N TYR A 13 6.19 -18.73 -4.98
CA TYR A 13 5.12 -18.88 -4.00
C TYR A 13 3.79 -19.30 -4.64
N GLY A 14 3.37 -18.64 -5.72
CA GLY A 14 2.15 -18.95 -6.46
C GLY A 14 2.10 -20.39 -6.98
N LEU A 15 3.25 -20.93 -7.40
CA LEU A 15 3.40 -22.31 -7.83
C LEU A 15 3.31 -23.27 -6.63
N ALA A 16 3.93 -22.94 -5.49
CA ALA A 16 3.89 -23.76 -4.27
C ALA A 16 2.47 -23.89 -3.68
N ILE A 17 1.64 -22.85 -3.78
CA ILE A 17 0.25 -22.86 -3.31
C ILE A 17 -0.75 -23.38 -4.35
N GLY A 18 -0.29 -23.77 -5.56
CA GLY A 18 -1.15 -24.25 -6.64
C GLY A 18 -2.04 -23.17 -7.28
N ASN A 19 -1.77 -21.88 -7.05
CA ASN A 19 -2.55 -20.78 -7.61
C ASN A 19 -1.93 -20.30 -8.94
N PHE A 20 -2.34 -20.97 -10.03
CA PHE A 20 -1.83 -20.69 -11.38
C PHE A 20 -2.14 -19.27 -11.86
N SER A 21 -3.25 -18.66 -11.44
CA SER A 21 -3.59 -17.28 -11.80
C SER A 21 -2.60 -16.29 -11.19
N PHE A 22 -2.21 -16.51 -9.94
CA PHE A 22 -1.25 -15.67 -9.23
C PHE A 22 0.19 -15.89 -9.75
N PHE A 23 0.55 -17.15 -10.00
CA PHE A 23 1.82 -17.51 -10.65
C PHE A 23 1.97 -16.82 -12.02
N ALA A 24 0.96 -16.93 -12.89
CA ALA A 24 1.02 -16.36 -14.23
C ALA A 24 1.15 -14.83 -14.19
N GLY A 25 0.43 -14.15 -13.28
CA GLY A 25 0.54 -12.70 -13.10
C GLY A 25 1.93 -12.26 -12.64
N ALA A 26 2.50 -12.95 -11.64
CA ALA A 26 3.84 -12.64 -11.13
C ALA A 26 4.95 -12.95 -12.16
N LEU A 27 4.83 -14.06 -12.89
CA LEU A 27 5.73 -14.44 -13.97
C LEU A 27 5.69 -13.42 -15.13
N PHE A 28 4.49 -12.95 -15.49
CA PHE A 28 4.32 -11.92 -16.51
C PHE A 28 5.03 -10.61 -16.13
N LEU A 29 4.88 -10.16 -14.88
CA LEU A 29 5.56 -8.97 -14.37
C LEU A 29 7.09 -9.14 -14.39
N TYR A 30 7.60 -10.32 -14.02
CA TYR A 30 9.02 -10.66 -14.12
C TYR A 30 9.53 -10.61 -15.57
N ILE A 31 8.79 -11.22 -16.52
CA ILE A 31 9.16 -11.22 -17.94
C ILE A 31 9.24 -9.79 -18.47
N ILE A 32 8.23 -8.93 -18.22
CA ILE A 32 8.24 -7.53 -18.65
C ILE A 32 9.49 -6.79 -18.13
N ASN A 33 9.82 -6.94 -16.85
CA ASN A 33 10.99 -6.30 -16.27
C ASN A 33 12.30 -6.80 -16.91
N CYS A 34 12.37 -8.09 -17.23
CA CYS A 34 13.51 -8.66 -17.96
C CYS A 34 13.62 -8.09 -19.38
N VAL A 35 12.51 -7.99 -20.10
CA VAL A 35 12.45 -7.40 -21.45
C VAL A 35 12.99 -5.97 -21.45
N PHE A 36 12.56 -5.14 -20.51
CA PHE A 36 13.01 -3.74 -20.44
C PHE A 36 14.49 -3.61 -20.16
N ILE A 37 15.07 -4.48 -19.32
CA ILE A 37 16.51 -4.52 -19.10
C ILE A 37 17.23 -4.92 -20.39
N CYS A 38 16.78 -5.96 -21.09
CA CYS A 38 17.35 -6.39 -22.36
C CYS A 38 17.29 -5.30 -23.44
N ILE A 39 16.17 -4.59 -23.56
CA ILE A 39 16.02 -3.46 -24.49
C ILE A 39 16.99 -2.33 -24.10
N SER A 40 17.04 -1.97 -22.82
CA SER A 40 17.89 -0.88 -22.33
C SER A 40 19.37 -1.19 -22.55
N THR A 41 19.81 -2.40 -22.20
CA THR A 41 21.20 -2.82 -22.42
C THR A 41 21.53 -2.90 -23.90
N PHE A 42 20.62 -3.38 -24.75
CA PHE A 42 20.80 -3.39 -26.20
C PHE A 42 20.97 -1.99 -26.77
N VAL A 43 20.10 -1.04 -26.37
CA VAL A 43 20.18 0.36 -26.79
C VAL A 43 21.50 0.98 -26.35
N ILE A 44 21.92 0.77 -25.10
CA ILE A 44 23.18 1.28 -24.54
C ILE A 44 24.39 0.70 -25.28
N VAL A 45 24.45 -0.60 -25.50
CA VAL A 45 25.54 -1.28 -26.21
C VAL A 45 25.65 -0.77 -27.65
N LYS A 46 24.52 -0.57 -28.33
CA LYS A 46 24.47 -0.03 -29.69
C LYS A 46 24.87 1.45 -29.73
N TYR A 47 24.44 2.24 -28.76
CA TYR A 47 24.81 3.64 -28.62
C TYR A 47 26.32 3.82 -28.39
N LEU A 48 26.91 3.00 -27.51
CA LEU A 48 28.33 3.01 -27.19
C LEU A 48 29.22 2.38 -28.29
N ARG A 49 28.64 1.88 -29.39
CA ARG A 49 29.35 1.24 -30.51
C ARG A 49 30.36 0.18 -30.05
N TYR A 50 30.00 -0.64 -29.07
CA TYR A 50 30.88 -1.69 -28.55
C TYR A 50 31.42 -2.56 -29.71
N PRO A 51 32.75 -2.77 -29.78
CA PRO A 51 33.35 -3.58 -30.84
C PRO A 51 32.81 -5.01 -30.75
N LYS A 52 32.31 -5.53 -31.87
CA LYS A 52 31.88 -6.92 -31.96
C LYS A 52 33.12 -7.79 -31.78
N THR A 53 33.07 -8.76 -30.86
CA THR A 53 34.13 -9.74 -30.72
C THR A 53 34.15 -10.60 -31.99
N HIS A 54 35.15 -10.38 -32.85
CA HIS A 54 35.36 -11.22 -34.04
C HIS A 54 35.64 -12.65 -33.59
N TYR A 55 34.68 -13.54 -33.79
CA TYR A 55 34.93 -14.97 -33.66
C TYR A 55 35.67 -15.43 -34.91
N ILE A 56 36.71 -16.25 -34.73
CA ILE A 56 37.53 -16.79 -35.83
C ILE A 56 36.67 -17.57 -36.85
N ASP A 57 35.50 -18.04 -36.41
CA ASP A 57 34.55 -18.82 -37.20
C ASP A 57 33.31 -17.98 -37.59
N GLN A 58 33.29 -17.46 -38.81
CA GLN A 58 32.20 -16.61 -39.35
C GLN A 58 30.83 -17.29 -39.31
N GLN A 59 30.77 -18.63 -39.43
CA GLN A 59 29.49 -19.36 -39.35
C GLN A 59 28.93 -19.34 -37.93
N ARG A 60 29.80 -19.46 -36.93
CA ARG A 60 29.42 -19.42 -35.51
C ARG A 60 28.99 -18.02 -35.08
N GLU A 61 29.68 -16.98 -35.57
CA GLU A 61 29.31 -15.58 -35.33
C GLU A 61 27.91 -15.26 -35.89
N LYS A 62 27.62 -15.71 -37.11
CA LYS A 62 26.31 -15.51 -37.75
C LYS A 62 25.19 -16.22 -37.01
N ARG A 63 25.41 -17.46 -36.57
CA ARG A 63 24.43 -18.21 -35.76
C ARG A 63 24.14 -17.52 -34.44
N ILE A 64 25.18 -17.10 -33.70
CA ILE A 64 25.02 -16.41 -32.41
C ILE A 64 24.26 -15.09 -32.59
N THR A 65 24.63 -14.29 -33.59
CA THR A 65 23.96 -13.01 -33.88
C THR A 65 22.50 -13.22 -34.27
N GLN A 66 22.20 -14.24 -35.07
CA GLN A 66 20.83 -14.60 -35.45
C GLN A 66 20.02 -15.07 -34.24
N SER A 67 20.58 -15.93 -33.37
CA SER A 67 19.92 -16.40 -32.15
C SER A 67 19.58 -15.25 -31.20
N ILE A 68 20.53 -14.34 -30.94
CA ILE A 68 20.29 -13.15 -30.10
C ILE A 68 19.19 -12.27 -30.71
N THR A 69 19.22 -12.07 -32.02
CA THR A 69 18.20 -11.26 -32.74
C THR A 69 16.81 -11.89 -32.64
N ILE A 70 16.71 -13.22 -32.85
CA ILE A 70 15.43 -13.96 -32.75
C ILE A 70 14.88 -13.88 -31.33
N ILE A 71 15.69 -14.14 -30.31
CA ILE A 71 15.28 -14.05 -28.89
C ILE A 71 14.79 -12.63 -28.57
N THR A 72 15.50 -11.61 -29.05
CA THR A 72 15.11 -10.21 -28.85
C THR A 72 13.76 -9.91 -29.51
N ILE A 73 13.52 -10.36 -30.74
CA ILE A 73 12.24 -10.16 -31.43
C ILE A 73 11.09 -10.85 -30.69
N ILE A 74 11.30 -12.10 -30.27
CA ILE A 74 10.31 -12.89 -29.50
C ILE A 74 9.95 -12.18 -28.19
N LEU A 75 10.90 -11.48 -27.58
CA LEU A 75 10.72 -10.79 -26.32
C LEU A 75 10.04 -9.42 -26.50
N VAL A 76 10.46 -8.64 -27.50
CA VAL A 76 9.99 -7.26 -27.74
C VAL A 76 8.57 -7.24 -28.31
N LEU A 77 8.25 -8.11 -29.27
CA LEU A 77 6.94 -8.12 -29.94
C LEU A 77 5.74 -8.24 -28.97
N PRO A 78 5.68 -9.25 -28.08
CA PRO A 78 4.57 -9.36 -27.14
C PRO A 78 4.53 -8.17 -26.18
N SER A 79 5.68 -7.67 -25.72
CA SER A 79 5.71 -6.50 -24.82
C SER A 79 5.13 -5.24 -25.46
N VAL A 80 5.43 -4.98 -26.74
CA VAL A 80 4.83 -3.85 -27.47
C VAL A 80 3.32 -4.05 -27.62
N TYR A 81 2.87 -5.26 -27.93
CA TYR A 81 1.45 -5.60 -28.00
C TYR A 81 0.72 -5.39 -26.66
N PHE A 82 1.27 -5.90 -25.55
CA PHE A 82 0.69 -5.71 -24.22
C PHE A 82 0.67 -4.24 -23.80
N ALA A 83 1.74 -3.49 -24.08
CA ALA A 83 1.79 -2.06 -23.81
C ALA A 83 0.71 -1.30 -24.62
N TYR A 84 0.51 -1.68 -25.88
CA TYR A 84 -0.55 -1.11 -26.71
C TYR A 84 -1.94 -1.41 -26.14
N ASN A 85 -2.21 -2.66 -25.75
CA ASN A 85 -3.49 -3.03 -25.14
C ASN A 85 -3.75 -2.27 -23.83
N LEU A 86 -2.77 -2.20 -22.94
CA LEU A 86 -2.88 -1.44 -21.69
C LEU A 86 -3.18 0.03 -21.96
N LEU A 87 -2.51 0.63 -22.95
CA LEU A 87 -2.73 2.01 -23.33
C LEU A 87 -4.15 2.23 -23.88
N GLN A 88 -4.67 1.27 -24.66
CA GLN A 88 -6.04 1.32 -25.13
C GLN A 88 -7.06 1.15 -24.00
N GLU A 89 -6.82 0.26 -23.05
CA GLU A 89 -7.65 0.11 -21.85
C GLU A 89 -7.67 1.41 -21.04
N LYS A 90 -6.50 2.02 -20.77
CA LYS A 90 -6.39 3.29 -20.04
C LYS A 90 -7.09 4.43 -20.76
N LYS A 91 -6.91 4.56 -22.08
CA LYS A 91 -7.64 5.55 -22.89
C LYS A 91 -9.14 5.33 -22.78
N TYR A 92 -9.59 4.08 -22.81
CA TYR A 92 -10.99 3.72 -22.72
C TYR A 92 -11.59 4.06 -21.35
N THR A 93 -10.95 3.65 -20.25
CA THR A 93 -11.36 4.01 -18.89
C THR A 93 -11.38 5.51 -18.69
N ASN A 94 -10.40 6.25 -19.23
CA ASN A 94 -10.38 7.71 -19.14
C ASN A 94 -11.57 8.35 -19.87
N LYS A 95 -11.95 7.84 -21.05
CA LYS A 95 -13.16 8.32 -21.75
C LYS A 95 -14.42 8.08 -20.93
N VAL A 96 -14.54 6.90 -20.32
CA VAL A 96 -15.67 6.56 -19.42
C VAL A 96 -15.71 7.51 -18.24
N ASN A 97 -14.58 7.73 -17.57
CA ASN A 97 -14.50 8.67 -16.44
C ASN A 97 -14.87 10.10 -16.87
N GLN A 98 -14.42 10.54 -18.04
CA GLN A 98 -14.78 11.86 -18.60
C GLN A 98 -16.28 11.96 -18.87
N PHE A 99 -16.89 10.93 -19.46
CA PHE A 99 -18.33 10.86 -19.65
C PHE A 99 -19.06 10.93 -18.31
N VAL A 100 -18.70 10.09 -17.33
CA VAL A 100 -19.33 10.08 -16.00
C VAL A 100 -19.19 11.46 -15.34
N GLN A 101 -18.02 12.08 -15.43
CA GLN A 101 -17.79 13.38 -14.82
C GLN A 101 -18.60 14.50 -15.51
N GLN A 102 -18.60 14.57 -16.85
CA GLN A 102 -19.23 15.66 -17.59
C GLN A 102 -20.74 15.51 -17.71
N GLU A 103 -21.24 14.31 -18.00
CA GLU A 103 -22.66 14.05 -18.21
C GLU A 103 -23.41 13.75 -16.91
N LEU A 104 -22.72 13.31 -15.85
CA LEU A 104 -23.36 12.95 -14.59
C LEU A 104 -22.96 13.88 -13.44
N SER A 105 -21.69 13.86 -13.02
CA SER A 105 -21.25 14.59 -11.83
C SER A 105 -21.42 16.11 -11.96
N ASN A 106 -21.03 16.70 -13.09
CA ASN A 106 -21.16 18.14 -13.34
C ASN A 106 -22.62 18.60 -13.46
N LYS A 107 -23.55 17.69 -13.80
CA LYS A 107 -25.00 17.96 -13.83
C LYS A 107 -25.66 17.76 -12.44
N GLY A 108 -24.87 17.50 -11.40
CA GLY A 108 -25.34 17.35 -10.03
C GLY A 108 -25.81 15.93 -9.66
N TYR A 109 -25.56 14.93 -10.51
CA TYR A 109 -25.89 13.54 -10.20
C TYR A 109 -24.74 12.87 -9.43
N THR A 110 -24.96 12.60 -8.15
CA THR A 110 -23.99 11.88 -7.31
C THR A 110 -23.99 10.39 -7.64
N VAL A 111 -22.93 9.93 -8.28
CA VAL A 111 -22.65 8.51 -8.55
C VAL A 111 -22.09 7.87 -7.28
N ILE A 112 -22.76 6.85 -6.76
CA ILE A 112 -22.35 6.12 -5.55
C ILE A 112 -21.70 4.77 -5.86
N TYR A 113 -21.88 4.28 -7.08
CA TYR A 113 -21.28 3.06 -7.56
C TYR A 113 -20.98 3.20 -9.06
N GLU A 114 -19.77 2.83 -9.44
CA GLU A 114 -19.30 2.79 -10.82
C GLU A 114 -18.47 1.52 -11.01
N LYS A 115 -18.87 0.68 -11.95
CA LYS A 115 -18.13 -0.52 -12.35
C LYS A 115 -18.09 -0.64 -13.86
N LEU A 116 -16.88 -0.69 -14.40
CA LEU A 116 -16.63 -0.92 -15.82
C LEU A 116 -16.14 -2.35 -16.04
N GLU A 117 -16.97 -3.18 -16.65
CA GLU A 117 -16.61 -4.54 -17.06
C GLU A 117 -16.12 -4.55 -18.51
N MET A 118 -14.81 -4.72 -18.68
CA MET A 118 -14.16 -4.71 -20.00
C MET A 118 -14.06 -6.10 -20.64
N ASN A 119 -14.33 -7.17 -19.89
CA ASN A 119 -14.18 -8.56 -20.34
C ASN A 119 -15.38 -9.08 -21.14
N GLY A 120 -16.47 -8.30 -21.25
CA GLY A 120 -17.67 -8.64 -22.01
C GLY A 120 -17.67 -8.05 -23.42
N ASN A 121 -18.42 -8.68 -24.34
CA ASN A 121 -18.77 -8.13 -25.64
C ASN A 121 -20.30 -8.18 -25.84
N PRO A 122 -21.03 -7.05 -25.74
CA PRO A 122 -20.55 -5.69 -25.48
C PRO A 122 -19.96 -5.53 -24.06
N LYS A 123 -19.10 -4.52 -23.88
CA LYS A 123 -18.61 -4.13 -22.54
C LYS A 123 -19.79 -3.63 -21.70
N LYS A 124 -19.68 -3.61 -20.38
CA LYS A 124 -20.75 -3.11 -19.50
C LYS A 124 -20.26 -1.99 -18.60
N LEU A 125 -21.02 -0.91 -18.54
CA LEU A 125 -20.84 0.18 -17.57
C LEU A 125 -22.02 0.17 -16.62
N GLU A 126 -21.78 -0.20 -15.37
CA GLU A 126 -22.78 -0.23 -14.32
C GLU A 126 -22.65 1.01 -13.44
N LEU A 127 -23.74 1.75 -13.29
CA LEU A 127 -23.81 2.95 -12.46
C LEU A 127 -24.95 2.85 -11.45
N ALA A 128 -24.74 3.38 -10.25
CA ALA A 128 -25.82 3.64 -9.30
C ALA A 128 -25.74 5.07 -8.74
N PHE A 129 -26.90 5.65 -8.46
CA PHE A 129 -27.04 7.04 -8.04
C PHE A 129 -27.77 7.14 -6.72
N LEU A 130 -27.43 8.15 -5.91
CA LEU A 130 -28.00 8.29 -4.56
C LEU A 130 -29.50 8.64 -4.58
N SER A 131 -29.90 9.56 -5.46
CA SER A 131 -31.22 10.20 -5.36
C SER A 131 -31.96 10.32 -6.70
N LYS A 132 -31.27 10.13 -7.83
CA LYS A 132 -31.87 10.25 -9.16
C LYS A 132 -32.23 8.88 -9.71
N LYS A 133 -33.51 8.70 -10.04
CA LYS A 133 -33.98 7.62 -10.92
C LYS A 133 -34.03 8.13 -12.35
N PHE A 134 -33.47 7.35 -13.28
CA PHE A 134 -33.45 7.68 -14.70
C PHE A 134 -34.58 6.94 -15.40
N SER A 135 -35.40 7.67 -16.16
CA SER A 135 -36.40 7.08 -17.07
C SER A 135 -35.70 6.39 -18.24
N LYS A 136 -36.37 5.42 -18.89
CA LYS A 136 -35.81 4.70 -20.05
C LYS A 136 -35.29 5.65 -21.14
N LYS A 137 -36.01 6.74 -21.40
CA LYS A 137 -35.60 7.78 -22.36
C LYS A 137 -34.33 8.53 -21.95
N GLU A 138 -34.16 8.83 -20.66
CA GLU A 138 -32.91 9.44 -20.16
C GLU A 138 -31.74 8.46 -20.26
N VAL A 139 -31.95 7.17 -19.99
CA VAL A 139 -30.91 6.14 -20.17
C VAL A 139 -30.51 6.00 -21.64
N GLU A 140 -31.48 5.99 -22.56
CA GLU A 140 -31.22 5.98 -24.01
C GLU A 140 -30.46 7.23 -24.46
N SER A 141 -30.80 8.40 -23.93
CA SER A 141 -30.05 9.63 -24.20
C SER A 141 -28.61 9.56 -23.68
N LEU A 142 -28.39 9.02 -22.48
CA LEU A 142 -27.05 8.83 -21.91
C LEU A 142 -26.23 7.82 -22.72
N GLN A 143 -26.87 6.74 -23.17
CA GLN A 143 -26.28 5.73 -24.04
C GLN A 143 -25.81 6.36 -25.36
N HIS A 144 -26.58 7.27 -25.95
CA HIS A 144 -26.17 8.00 -27.15
C HIS A 144 -25.05 9.02 -26.87
N SER A 145 -25.10 9.70 -25.72
CA SER A 145 -24.00 10.57 -25.28
C SER A 145 -22.69 9.78 -25.15
N MET A 146 -22.71 8.54 -24.64
CA MET A 146 -21.51 7.69 -24.56
C MET A 146 -20.83 7.47 -25.92
N GLU A 147 -21.62 7.32 -26.99
CA GLU A 147 -21.09 7.19 -28.36
C GLU A 147 -20.33 8.45 -28.79
N THR A 148 -20.80 9.64 -28.38
CA THR A 148 -20.15 10.94 -28.65
C THR A 148 -18.78 11.05 -27.96
N PHE A 149 -18.62 10.43 -26.78
CA PHE A 149 -17.32 10.32 -26.09
C PHE A 149 -16.42 9.23 -26.69
N GLY A 150 -16.85 8.56 -27.76
CA GLY A 150 -16.13 7.44 -28.37
C GLY A 150 -16.10 6.20 -27.48
N ILE A 151 -17.12 6.03 -26.64
CA ILE A 151 -17.39 4.85 -25.81
C ILE A 151 -18.37 3.97 -26.59
N THR A 152 -17.88 3.25 -27.59
CA THR A 152 -18.69 2.39 -28.45
C THR A 152 -18.76 0.96 -27.91
N ASN A 153 -19.79 0.20 -28.30
CA ASN A 153 -19.95 -1.21 -27.94
C ASN A 153 -19.96 -1.45 -26.41
N THR A 154 -20.68 -0.58 -25.68
CA THR A 154 -20.84 -0.66 -24.23
C THR A 154 -22.27 -0.45 -23.84
N THR A 155 -22.82 -1.36 -23.05
CA THR A 155 -24.17 -1.22 -22.51
C THR A 155 -24.12 -0.49 -21.18
N LEU A 156 -24.89 0.60 -21.06
CA LEU A 156 -25.13 1.29 -19.80
C LEU A 156 -26.21 0.55 -18.99
N VAL A 157 -25.87 0.13 -17.79
CA VAL A 157 -26.80 -0.49 -16.84
C VAL A 157 -26.89 0.42 -15.62
N ILE A 158 -28.07 0.99 -15.37
CA ILE A 158 -28.31 1.82 -14.19
C ILE A 158 -29.08 1.00 -13.17
N HIS A 159 -28.44 0.70 -12.04
CA HIS A 159 -29.08 0.05 -10.91
C HIS A 159 -29.90 1.10 -10.13
N GLN A 160 -31.21 0.88 -10.02
CA GLN A 160 -32.15 1.82 -9.38
C GLN A 160 -32.92 1.22 -8.20
N ASP A 161 -32.86 -0.10 -8.03
CA ASP A 161 -33.58 -0.82 -6.99
C ASP A 161 -32.67 -1.11 -5.79
N SER A 162 -33.26 -0.97 -4.60
CA SER A 162 -32.54 -1.00 -3.31
C SER A 162 -31.88 -2.35 -2.99
N LEU A 163 -32.39 -3.45 -3.56
CA LEU A 163 -31.88 -4.81 -3.30
C LEU A 163 -30.58 -5.08 -4.06
N ASP A 164 -30.51 -4.72 -5.35
CA ASP A 164 -29.31 -4.89 -6.19
C ASP A 164 -28.23 -3.85 -5.86
N LEU A 165 -28.63 -2.64 -5.46
CA LEU A 165 -27.70 -1.65 -4.91
C LEU A 165 -27.00 -2.18 -3.67
N LYS A 166 -27.75 -2.76 -2.73
CA LYS A 166 -27.19 -3.19 -1.44
C LYS A 166 -26.13 -4.27 -1.61
N SER A 167 -26.39 -5.30 -2.42
CA SER A 167 -25.42 -6.39 -2.66
C SER A 167 -24.18 -5.91 -3.41
N SER A 168 -24.35 -5.08 -4.45
CA SER A 168 -23.25 -4.57 -5.28
C SER A 168 -22.38 -3.58 -4.50
N ILE A 169 -23.00 -2.65 -3.76
CA ILE A 169 -22.32 -1.70 -2.88
C ILE A 169 -21.64 -2.43 -1.72
N LEU A 170 -22.31 -3.39 -1.07
CA LEU A 170 -21.67 -4.21 -0.02
C LEU A 170 -20.45 -4.93 -0.56
N SER A 171 -20.52 -5.55 -1.74
CA SER A 171 -19.38 -6.29 -2.30
C SER A 171 -18.16 -5.39 -2.61
N GLU A 172 -18.39 -4.13 -3.00
CA GLU A 172 -17.34 -3.17 -3.30
C GLU A 172 -16.82 -2.47 -2.03
N ILE A 173 -17.73 -2.18 -1.08
CA ILE A 173 -17.38 -1.74 0.27
C ILE A 173 -16.57 -2.81 0.97
N ASP A 174 -16.95 -4.09 0.93
CA ASP A 174 -16.22 -5.18 1.56
C ASP A 174 -14.81 -5.30 0.99
N LYS A 175 -14.63 -5.16 -0.33
CA LYS A 175 -13.29 -5.12 -0.96
C LYS A 175 -12.45 -3.93 -0.48
N ARG A 176 -13.02 -2.72 -0.41
CA ARG A 176 -12.31 -1.53 0.07
C ARG A 176 -12.08 -1.56 1.59
N THR A 177 -13.05 -2.06 2.35
CA THR A 177 -13.04 -2.16 3.81
C THR A 177 -12.11 -3.26 4.28
N ALA A 178 -11.98 -4.38 3.56
CA ALA A 178 -10.97 -5.40 3.84
C ALA A 178 -9.55 -4.78 3.76
N ALA A 179 -9.28 -3.98 2.73
CA ALA A 179 -7.99 -3.28 2.57
C ALA A 179 -7.74 -2.17 3.62
N VAL A 180 -8.80 -1.53 4.14
CA VAL A 180 -8.71 -0.53 5.22
C VAL A 180 -8.59 -1.20 6.59
N SER A 181 -9.32 -2.29 6.83
CA SER A 181 -9.33 -3.06 8.08
C SER A 181 -7.96 -3.63 8.42
N GLU A 182 -7.22 -4.15 7.44
CA GLU A 182 -5.86 -4.66 7.68
C GLU A 182 -4.89 -3.56 8.16
N LYS A 183 -5.01 -2.36 7.60
CA LYS A 183 -4.22 -1.19 8.03
C LYS A 183 -4.66 -0.72 9.41
N ASP A 184 -5.95 -0.69 9.70
CA ASP A 184 -6.48 -0.30 11.02
C ASP A 184 -6.16 -1.30 12.13
N LEU A 185 -6.06 -2.59 11.80
CA LEU A 185 -5.59 -3.63 12.73
C LEU A 185 -4.11 -3.44 13.04
N THR A 186 -3.30 -3.12 12.03
CA THR A 186 -1.87 -2.84 12.20
C THR A 186 -1.65 -1.58 13.04
N ILE A 187 -2.38 -0.50 12.74
CA ILE A 187 -2.32 0.76 13.51
C ILE A 187 -2.74 0.54 14.97
N ARG A 188 -3.81 -0.23 15.22
CA ARG A 188 -4.23 -0.56 16.58
C ARG A 188 -3.19 -1.41 17.32
N ALA A 189 -2.59 -2.39 16.66
CA ALA A 189 -1.52 -3.20 17.25
C ALA A 189 -0.30 -2.34 17.62
N LEU A 190 0.14 -1.46 16.71
CA LEU A 190 1.25 -0.54 16.94
C LEU A 190 0.94 0.47 18.06
N ASN A 191 -0.25 1.07 18.06
CA ASN A 191 -0.65 2.00 19.13
C ASN A 191 -0.70 1.31 20.48
N ASN A 192 -1.24 0.08 20.56
CA ASN A 192 -1.24 -0.69 21.80
C ASN A 192 0.17 -1.04 22.29
N GLU A 193 1.12 -1.25 21.37
CA GLU A 193 2.53 -1.45 21.73
C GLU A 193 3.16 -0.14 22.22
N LEU A 194 2.91 0.99 21.55
CA LEU A 194 3.40 2.31 21.95
C LEU A 194 2.86 2.76 23.31
N THR A 195 1.60 2.47 23.62
CA THR A 195 1.00 2.78 24.93
C THR A 195 1.77 2.10 26.07
N LYS A 196 2.39 0.95 25.83
CA LYS A 196 3.23 0.28 26.85
C LYS A 196 4.48 1.06 27.20
N TYR A 197 4.91 2.02 26.38
CA TYR A 197 6.11 2.83 26.59
C TYR A 197 5.80 4.30 26.97
N GLN A 198 4.54 4.72 26.90
CA GLN A 198 4.11 6.07 27.26
C GLN A 198 3.79 6.17 28.75
N LEU A 199 4.79 6.53 29.56
CA LEU A 199 4.60 6.84 30.99
C LEU A 199 4.30 8.32 31.27
N ALA A 200 4.59 9.20 30.31
CA ALA A 200 4.42 10.64 30.47
C ALA A 200 2.94 11.03 30.36
N ASN A 201 2.34 11.37 31.49
CA ASN A 201 0.99 11.91 31.58
C ASN A 201 1.05 13.35 32.11
N PRO A 202 0.35 14.33 31.51
CA PRO A 202 0.23 15.70 32.03
C PRO A 202 -0.19 15.82 33.50
N GLN A 203 -0.89 14.81 34.06
CA GLN A 203 -1.24 14.76 35.48
C GLN A 203 -0.03 14.44 36.36
N LEU A 204 0.82 13.49 35.94
CA LEU A 204 2.02 13.10 36.66
C LEU A 204 2.99 14.28 36.81
N ASP A 205 3.12 15.10 35.76
CA ASP A 205 3.96 16.30 35.77
C ASP A 205 3.48 17.34 36.79
N ARG A 206 2.18 17.60 36.84
CA ARG A 206 1.59 18.51 37.84
C ARG A 206 1.82 18.02 39.27
N ASP A 207 1.63 16.72 39.52
CA ASP A 207 1.78 16.15 40.85
C ASP A 207 3.24 16.21 41.33
N ILE A 208 4.21 15.91 40.45
CA ILE A 208 5.64 15.98 40.78
C ILE A 208 6.06 17.42 41.10
N LEU A 209 5.61 18.40 40.30
CA LEU A 209 5.92 19.81 40.53
C LEU A 209 5.37 20.34 41.86
N VAL A 210 4.19 19.86 42.28
CA VAL A 210 3.54 20.25 43.54
C VAL A 210 4.17 19.55 44.74
N LEU A 211 4.42 18.23 44.64
CA LEU A 211 4.89 17.41 45.75
C LEU A 211 6.40 17.52 45.98
N PHE A 212 7.17 17.81 44.93
CA PHE A 212 8.64 17.86 44.95
C PHE A 212 9.18 19.12 44.24
N PRO A 213 8.90 20.33 44.75
CA PRO A 213 9.34 21.59 44.12
C PRO A 213 10.87 21.78 44.12
N GLU A 214 11.61 20.96 44.87
CA GLU A 214 13.07 20.97 44.95
C GLU A 214 13.75 20.38 43.69
N LEU A 215 12.98 19.67 42.85
CA LEU A 215 13.46 19.10 41.59
C LEU A 215 13.60 20.19 40.53
N SER A 216 14.80 20.36 39.97
CA SER A 216 15.03 21.31 38.89
C SER A 216 14.63 20.76 37.52
N SER A 217 14.73 19.44 37.35
CA SER A 217 14.31 18.72 36.13
C SER A 217 14.19 17.23 36.44
N TYR A 218 13.30 16.53 35.75
CA TYR A 218 13.22 15.08 35.82
C TYR A 218 12.91 14.46 34.44
N SER A 219 13.20 13.18 34.28
CA SER A 219 12.82 12.38 33.12
C SER A 219 12.40 10.99 33.59
N ILE A 220 11.33 10.47 32.99
CA ILE A 220 10.80 9.15 33.29
C ILE A 220 10.68 8.33 32.00
N GLY A 221 11.07 7.06 32.06
CA GLY A 221 10.98 6.16 30.91
C GLY A 221 11.04 4.69 31.30
N ILE A 222 10.51 3.82 30.44
CA ILE A 222 10.64 2.37 30.60
C ILE A 222 11.91 1.92 29.91
N GLN A 223 12.79 1.27 30.67
CA GLN A 223 14.00 0.64 30.18
C GLN A 223 13.85 -0.88 30.23
N GLN A 224 14.45 -1.53 29.24
CA GLN A 224 14.57 -2.99 29.22
C GLN A 224 15.72 -3.39 30.14
N HIS A 225 15.40 -4.06 31.24
CA HIS A 225 16.42 -4.60 32.14
C HIS A 225 16.77 -6.02 31.72
N TYR A 226 17.99 -6.19 31.19
CA TYR A 226 18.53 -7.49 30.80
C TYR A 226 19.17 -8.16 32.01
N SER A 227 18.41 -8.98 32.74
CA SER A 227 18.96 -9.83 33.81
C SER A 227 19.54 -11.14 33.25
N LYS A 228 20.52 -11.74 33.92
CA LYS A 228 21.14 -13.00 33.49
C LYS A 228 20.12 -14.16 33.56
N LYS A 229 19.84 -14.72 32.38
CA LYS A 229 18.92 -15.84 32.04
C LYS A 229 17.43 -15.46 31.96
N ASP A 230 17.00 -15.23 30.71
CA ASP A 230 15.64 -15.38 30.18
C ASP A 230 14.48 -14.60 30.82
N SER A 231 14.74 -13.46 31.46
CA SER A 231 13.67 -12.55 31.87
C SER A 231 13.96 -11.12 31.43
N LEU A 232 13.22 -10.65 30.42
CA LEU A 232 13.09 -9.23 30.11
C LEU A 232 12.12 -8.64 31.14
N ALA A 233 12.63 -7.83 32.06
CA ALA A 233 11.80 -7.07 32.99
C ALA A 233 11.77 -5.61 32.55
N ASN A 234 10.57 -5.01 32.57
CA ASN A 234 10.42 -3.57 32.38
C ASN A 234 10.82 -2.88 33.69
N LEU A 235 11.73 -1.92 33.57
CA LEU A 235 12.19 -1.08 34.68
C LEU A 235 11.78 0.37 34.40
N VAL A 236 11.06 1.00 35.32
CA VAL A 236 10.78 2.43 35.26
C VAL A 236 11.98 3.17 35.82
N ALA A 237 12.72 3.84 34.94
CA ALA A 237 13.84 4.70 35.34
C ALA A 237 13.33 6.13 35.56
N PHE A 238 13.48 6.64 36.77
CA PHE A 238 13.21 8.02 37.13
C PHE A 238 14.51 8.76 37.40
N ILE A 239 14.91 9.64 36.49
CA ILE A 239 16.15 10.40 36.58
C ILE A 239 15.80 11.84 36.96
N TYR A 240 16.41 12.38 38.00
CA TYR A 240 16.12 13.74 38.47
C TYR A 240 17.40 14.54 38.76
N SER A 241 17.28 15.87 38.75
CA SER A 241 18.34 16.80 39.12
C SER A 241 17.85 17.78 40.17
N THR A 242 18.73 18.14 41.12
CA THR A 242 18.46 19.09 42.21
C THR A 242 19.66 20.01 42.45
N LYS A 243 19.38 21.24 42.87
CA LYS A 243 20.42 22.24 43.22
C LYS A 243 21.13 21.91 44.53
N THR A 244 20.39 21.38 45.50
CA THR A 244 20.91 20.87 46.78
C THR A 244 20.58 19.38 46.92
N PRO A 245 21.42 18.58 47.58
CA PRO A 245 21.08 17.19 47.87
C PRO A 245 19.74 17.10 48.61
N LEU A 246 18.83 16.25 48.14
CA LEU A 246 17.57 15.99 48.81
C LEU A 246 17.85 15.34 50.19
N PRO A 247 17.17 15.78 51.26
CA PRO A 247 17.18 15.08 52.53
C PRO A 247 16.68 13.63 52.35
N GLN A 248 17.21 12.70 53.14
CA GLN A 248 16.87 11.28 53.06
C GLN A 248 15.36 11.04 53.17
N SER A 249 14.66 11.81 53.99
CA SER A 249 13.19 11.75 54.13
C SER A 249 12.43 12.11 52.86
N GLN A 250 12.94 13.03 52.03
CA GLN A 250 12.32 13.40 50.76
C GLN A 250 12.62 12.35 49.67
N GLN A 251 13.80 11.74 49.70
CA GLN A 251 14.15 10.64 48.79
C GLN A 251 13.26 9.42 49.04
N GLU A 252 13.05 9.04 50.30
CA GLU A 252 12.16 7.94 50.69
C GLU A 252 10.70 8.23 50.29
N LYS A 253 10.24 9.48 50.47
CA LYS A 253 8.90 9.91 50.05
C LYS A 253 8.71 9.84 48.53
N LEU A 254 9.72 10.26 47.75
CA LEU A 254 9.70 10.16 46.30
C LEU A 254 9.68 8.70 45.83
N GLN A 255 10.45 7.84 46.49
CA GLN A 255 10.48 6.41 46.20
C GLN A 255 9.12 5.73 46.45
N GLN A 256 8.52 5.97 47.62
CA GLN A 256 7.20 5.42 47.94
C GLN A 256 6.12 5.94 46.99
N TRP A 257 6.19 7.22 46.62
CA TRP A 257 5.22 7.82 45.71
C TRP A 257 5.29 7.19 44.31
N LEU A 258 6.49 7.00 43.75
CA LEU A 258 6.67 6.35 42.45
C LEU A 258 6.28 4.87 42.47
N GLN A 259 6.60 4.14 43.55
CA GLN A 259 6.18 2.74 43.70
C GLN A 259 4.66 2.58 43.77
N ASN A 260 3.96 3.51 44.42
CA ASN A 260 2.50 3.52 44.45
C ASN A 260 1.88 3.86 43.08
N HIS A 261 2.53 4.73 42.30
CA HIS A 261 2.05 5.13 40.97
C HIS A 261 2.35 4.07 39.90
N PHE A 262 3.40 3.26 40.07
CA PHE A 262 3.80 2.18 39.17
C PHE A 262 3.90 0.83 39.91
N PRO A 263 2.79 0.27 40.41
CA PRO A 263 2.79 -0.87 41.34
C PRO A 263 3.20 -2.21 40.71
N LYS A 264 3.23 -2.29 39.37
CA LYS A 264 3.56 -3.51 38.62
C LYS A 264 4.97 -3.52 38.05
N ASP A 265 5.68 -2.40 38.17
CA ASP A 265 7.00 -2.22 37.57
C ASP A 265 8.04 -1.98 38.66
N SER A 266 9.27 -2.44 38.41
CA SER A 266 10.38 -2.08 39.27
C SER A 266 10.76 -0.63 38.98
N VAL A 267 10.83 0.21 40.02
CA VAL A 267 11.20 1.63 39.89
C VAL A 267 12.62 1.83 40.38
N GLU A 268 13.47 2.45 39.55
CA GLU A 268 14.81 2.87 39.92
C GLU A 268 14.93 4.39 39.83
N ILE A 269 15.47 4.99 40.91
CA ILE A 269 15.58 6.43 41.07
C ILE A 269 17.06 6.82 40.98
N ILE A 270 17.40 7.65 40.00
CA ILE A 270 18.78 8.02 39.69
C ILE A 270 18.92 9.54 39.78
N ARG A 271 19.86 10.00 40.58
CA ARG A 271 20.26 11.42 40.59
C ARG A 271 21.26 11.67 39.47
N LYS A 272 21.01 12.69 38.64
CA LYS A 272 21.94 13.19 37.62
C LYS A 272 23.04 14.06 38.24
#